data_AF-A0A9E3JQK6-F1
#
_entry.id   AF-A0A9E3JQK6-F1
#
_cell.length_a   1.000
_cell.length_b   1.000
_cell.length_c   1.000
_cell.angle_alpha   90.00
_cell.angle_beta   90.00
_cell.angle_gamma   90.00
#
_symmetry.space_group_name_H-M   'P 1'
#
loop_
_entity.id
_entity.type
_entity.pdbx_description
1 polymer ?
#
loop_
_entity_poly.entity_id
_entity_poly.type
_entity_poly.pdbx_seq_one_letter_code
_entity_poly.pdbx_strand_id
1 'polypeptide(L)'
;MRIQLSLVLLAAATFCAPAFAEDATRLSVTPDQIRTQQAELRHAIETKSGNYAQYSDEERKAILARQDDVLTVLGDKTSIDDLGPEGKVRLTNALEAVDAAVNRAEDNRMICEIVKRTGSNRSERKCMTVGQRRQMRERMESRGISTSR
;
A
#
# COMPACT_ATOMS: atom_id res chain seq x y z
N MET A 1 -65.01 15.12 -14.71
CA MET A 1 -65.20 15.36 -16.15
C MET A 1 -63.86 15.83 -16.71
N ARG A 2 -63.28 15.06 -17.64
CA ARG A 2 -62.00 15.34 -18.33
C ARG A 2 -62.18 16.46 -19.36
N ILE A 3 -61.13 17.23 -19.66
CA ILE A 3 -60.77 17.99 -20.90
C ILE A 3 -59.76 19.09 -20.45
N GLN A 4 -58.58 19.37 -21.04
CA GLN A 4 -57.82 18.79 -22.15
C GLN A 4 -56.33 19.20 -22.08
N LEU A 5 -55.51 18.44 -22.82
CA LEU A 5 -54.15 18.72 -23.30
C LEU A 5 -53.92 20.16 -23.76
N SER A 6 -52.72 20.69 -23.47
CA SER A 6 -51.96 21.52 -24.41
C SER A 6 -50.45 21.40 -24.15
N LEU A 7 -49.73 21.20 -25.23
CA LEU A 7 -48.34 20.75 -25.38
C LEU A 7 -47.46 21.95 -25.74
N VAL A 8 -46.43 22.28 -24.94
CA VAL A 8 -45.32 23.19 -25.30
C VAL A 8 -44.07 22.66 -24.57
N LEU A 9 -43.29 21.76 -25.17
CA LEU A 9 -42.15 21.97 -26.07
C LEU A 9 -40.97 22.78 -25.46
N LEU A 10 -39.91 22.03 -25.16
CA LEU A 10 -38.48 22.35 -25.37
C LEU A 10 -37.80 23.48 -24.57
N ALA A 11 -37.04 23.08 -23.53
CA ALA A 11 -35.71 23.63 -23.23
C ALA A 11 -35.00 22.74 -22.19
N ALA A 12 -34.57 21.54 -22.61
CA ALA A 12 -33.60 20.78 -21.86
C ALA A 12 -32.23 21.47 -22.02
N ALA A 13 -31.93 22.38 -21.11
CA ALA A 13 -30.57 22.89 -20.93
C ALA A 13 -29.72 21.76 -20.32
N THR A 14 -29.23 20.87 -21.17
CA THR A 14 -28.11 19.97 -20.88
C THR A 14 -26.90 20.84 -20.55
N PHE A 15 -26.72 21.09 -19.26
CA PHE A 15 -25.51 21.65 -18.70
C PHE A 15 -24.43 20.57 -18.81
N CYS A 16 -23.68 20.61 -19.91
CA CYS A 16 -22.50 19.79 -20.10
C CYS A 16 -21.42 20.36 -19.16
N ALA A 17 -21.34 19.83 -17.94
CA ALA A 17 -20.21 20.09 -17.07
C ALA A 17 -18.98 19.48 -17.75
N PRO A 18 -17.90 20.23 -18.01
CA PRO A 18 -16.63 19.62 -18.37
C PRO A 18 -16.20 18.79 -17.14
N ALA A 19 -16.29 17.47 -17.27
CA ALA A 19 -15.59 16.57 -16.37
C ALA A 19 -14.10 16.88 -16.56
N PHE A 20 -13.53 17.66 -15.64
CA PHE A 20 -12.09 17.77 -15.53
C PHE A 20 -11.58 16.35 -15.26
N ALA A 21 -10.90 15.78 -16.24
CA ALA A 21 -10.07 14.61 -16.01
C ALA A 21 -8.98 15.04 -15.01
N GLU A 22 -9.12 14.66 -13.75
CA GLU A 22 -8.01 14.67 -12.81
C GLU A 22 -6.95 13.74 -13.38
N ASP A 23 -5.84 14.34 -13.82
CA ASP A 23 -4.63 13.63 -14.20
C ASP A 23 -4.20 12.76 -13.01
N ALA A 24 -4.42 11.45 -13.13
CA ALA A 24 -4.16 10.44 -12.10
C ALA A 24 -2.66 10.27 -11.75
N THR A 25 -1.81 11.18 -12.23
CA THR A 25 -0.35 11.14 -12.11
C THR A 25 0.23 12.35 -11.36
N ARG A 26 -0.58 13.05 -10.56
CA ARG A 26 -0.06 14.06 -9.64
C ARG A 26 0.48 13.39 -8.37
N LEU A 27 1.77 13.08 -8.36
CA LEU A 27 2.49 12.94 -7.09
C LEU A 27 2.53 14.33 -6.43
N SER A 28 1.83 14.50 -5.32
CA SER A 28 1.85 15.72 -4.50
C SER A 28 3.12 15.86 -3.66
N VAL A 29 4.13 15.02 -3.92
CA VAL A 29 5.36 14.87 -3.13
C VAL A 29 6.54 15.26 -4.00
N THR A 30 7.46 16.06 -3.47
CA THR A 30 8.63 16.51 -4.23
C THR A 30 9.71 15.41 -4.31
N PRO A 31 10.57 15.43 -5.33
CA PRO A 31 11.71 14.50 -5.41
C PRO A 31 12.59 14.53 -4.15
N ASP A 32 12.80 15.71 -3.56
CA ASP A 32 13.59 15.86 -2.34
C ASP A 32 12.92 15.22 -1.13
N GLN A 33 11.60 15.36 -0.98
CA GLN A 33 10.86 14.66 0.07
C GLN A 33 10.99 13.14 -0.08
N ILE A 34 10.92 12.62 -1.31
CA ILE A 34 11.12 11.20 -1.57
C ILE A 34 12.55 10.80 -1.18
N ARG A 35 13.58 11.56 -1.58
CA ARG A 35 14.98 11.29 -1.20
C ARG A 35 15.16 11.27 0.32
N THR A 36 14.59 12.25 1.04
CA THR A 36 14.63 12.29 2.51
C THR A 36 13.99 11.04 3.11
N GLN A 37 12.80 10.66 2.65
CA GLN A 37 12.11 9.45 3.12
C GLN A 37 12.93 8.17 2.83
N GLN A 38 13.53 8.07 1.64
CA GLN A 38 14.40 6.92 1.30
C GLN A 38 15.65 6.89 2.18
N ALA A 39 16.26 8.04 2.49
CA ALA A 39 17.43 8.13 3.36
C ALA A 39 17.09 7.75 4.82
N GLU A 40 15.97 8.21 5.34
CA GLU A 40 15.47 7.83 6.68
C GLU A 40 15.19 6.33 6.76
N LEU A 41 14.52 5.77 5.75
CA LEU A 41 14.25 4.34 5.67
C LEU A 41 15.54 3.52 5.60
N ARG A 42 16.49 3.94 4.75
CA ARG A 42 17.82 3.31 4.66
C ARG A 42 18.52 3.28 6.01
N HIS A 43 18.62 4.43 6.65
CA HIS A 43 19.25 4.56 7.96
C HIS A 43 18.57 3.63 9.00
N ALA A 44 17.24 3.58 9.02
CA ALA A 44 16.51 2.73 9.95
C ALA A 44 16.78 1.22 9.71
N ILE A 45 16.88 0.81 8.45
CA ILE A 45 17.18 -0.57 8.05
C ILE A 45 18.62 -0.96 8.42
N GLU A 46 19.58 -0.10 8.11
CA GLU A 46 21.01 -0.32 8.36
C GLU A 46 21.33 -0.35 9.86
N THR A 47 20.74 0.57 10.63
CA THR A 47 20.88 0.61 12.10
C THR A 47 20.08 -0.45 12.82
N LYS A 48 19.29 -1.26 12.10
CA LYS A 48 18.41 -2.28 12.64
C LYS A 48 17.46 -1.72 13.72
N SER A 49 16.98 -0.50 13.53
CA SER A 49 16.16 0.21 14.53
C SER A 49 14.66 -0.04 14.33
N GLY A 50 13.89 0.15 15.41
CA GLY A 50 12.43 0.06 15.40
C GLY A 50 11.89 -1.25 14.82
N ASN A 51 10.92 -1.15 13.91
CA ASN A 51 10.26 -2.29 13.27
C ASN A 51 11.17 -3.10 12.33
N TYR A 52 12.36 -2.59 12.00
CA TYR A 52 13.29 -3.28 11.11
C TYR A 52 14.25 -4.20 11.88
N ALA A 53 14.30 -4.13 13.21
CA ALA A 53 15.21 -4.93 14.05
C ALA A 53 15.04 -6.44 13.81
N GLN A 54 13.80 -6.89 13.62
CA GLN A 54 13.42 -8.29 13.41
C GLN A 54 13.62 -8.82 11.98
N TYR A 55 13.97 -7.99 11.00
CA TYR A 55 14.15 -8.45 9.62
C TYR A 55 15.46 -9.24 9.48
N SER A 56 15.45 -10.27 8.64
CA SER A 56 16.68 -10.96 8.23
C SER A 56 17.59 -10.03 7.43
N ASP A 57 18.89 -10.35 7.36
CA ASP A 57 19.83 -9.53 6.59
C ASP A 57 19.51 -9.59 5.08
N GLU A 58 18.98 -10.72 4.61
CA GLU A 58 18.49 -10.89 3.24
C GLU A 58 17.31 -9.97 2.93
N GLU A 59 16.34 -9.85 3.84
CA GLU A 59 15.18 -8.95 3.68
C GLU A 59 15.61 -7.49 3.65
N ARG A 60 16.52 -7.09 4.55
CA ARG A 60 17.09 -5.73 4.56
C ARG A 60 17.78 -5.43 3.23
N LYS A 61 18.63 -6.35 2.76
CA LYS A 61 19.34 -6.21 1.49
C LYS A 61 18.37 -6.09 0.30
N ALA A 62 17.30 -6.88 0.31
CA ALA A 62 16.27 -6.82 -0.73
C ALA A 62 15.55 -5.46 -0.74
N ILE A 63 15.24 -4.89 0.43
CA ILE A 63 14.63 -3.56 0.52
C ILE A 63 15.60 -2.48 0.01
N LEU A 64 16.86 -2.51 0.47
CA LEU A 64 17.89 -1.53 0.07
C LEU A 64 18.10 -1.52 -1.46
N ALA A 65 18.12 -2.70 -2.09
CA ALA A 65 18.22 -2.80 -3.54
C ALA A 65 17.05 -2.11 -4.27
N ARG A 66 15.82 -2.20 -3.74
CA ARG A 66 14.67 -1.49 -4.34
C ARG A 66 14.74 0.02 -4.14
N GLN A 67 15.37 0.49 -3.06
CA GLN A 67 15.58 1.93 -2.87
C GLN A 67 16.57 2.48 -3.89
N ASP A 68 17.60 1.71 -4.25
CA ASP A 68 18.57 2.12 -5.28
C ASP A 68 17.86 2.34 -6.64
N ASP A 69 16.85 1.54 -6.97
CA ASP A 69 16.01 1.72 -8.16
C ASP A 69 15.25 3.07 -8.12
N VAL A 70 14.65 3.41 -6.97
CA VAL A 70 13.93 4.70 -6.78
C VAL A 70 14.88 5.87 -6.99
N LEU A 71 16.05 5.84 -6.36
CA LEU A 71 17.05 6.90 -6.44
C LEU A 71 17.59 7.04 -7.88
N THR A 72 17.74 5.93 -8.60
CA THR A 72 18.16 5.93 -10.02
C THR A 72 17.12 6.61 -10.91
N VAL A 73 15.82 6.36 -10.69
CA VAL A 73 14.76 7.01 -11.48
C VAL A 73 14.72 8.52 -11.22
N LEU A 74 14.88 8.93 -9.97
CA LEU A 74 14.94 10.34 -9.59
C LEU A 74 16.18 11.04 -10.17
N GLY A 75 17.36 10.42 -10.05
CA GLY A 75 18.64 11.05 -10.42
C GLY A 75 18.81 12.39 -9.71
N ASP A 76 19.22 13.43 -10.45
CA ASP A 76 19.41 14.79 -9.94
C ASP A 76 18.20 15.72 -10.14
N LYS A 77 17.04 15.18 -10.53
CA LYS A 77 15.85 16.00 -10.85
C LYS A 77 15.27 16.66 -9.62
N THR A 78 14.84 17.92 -9.74
CA THR A 78 14.26 18.70 -8.63
C THR A 78 12.74 18.80 -8.74
N SER A 79 12.16 18.54 -9.92
CA SER A 79 10.71 18.42 -10.11
C SER A 79 10.29 17.03 -10.56
N ILE A 80 9.10 16.60 -10.14
CA ILE A 80 8.45 15.38 -10.66
C ILE A 80 8.08 15.56 -12.14
N ASP A 81 7.82 16.78 -12.58
CA ASP A 81 7.47 17.04 -13.98
C ASP A 81 8.65 16.81 -14.94
N ASP A 82 9.90 16.95 -14.45
CA ASP A 82 11.12 16.68 -15.21
C ASP A 82 11.30 15.19 -15.57
N LEU A 83 10.55 14.29 -14.92
CA LEU A 83 10.58 12.85 -15.21
C LEU A 83 9.84 12.48 -16.50
N GLY A 84 8.94 13.36 -16.98
CA GLY A 84 7.97 13.04 -18.03
C GLY A 84 6.99 11.92 -17.63
N PRO A 85 5.98 11.61 -18.47
CA PRO A 85 4.95 10.63 -18.13
C PRO A 85 5.48 9.24 -17.80
N GLU A 86 6.42 8.72 -18.61
CA GLU A 86 7.00 7.40 -18.36
C GLU A 86 7.87 7.35 -17.11
N GLY A 87 8.62 8.43 -16.82
CA GLY A 87 9.44 8.49 -15.62
C GLY A 87 8.59 8.54 -14.36
N LYS A 88 7.43 9.21 -14.39
CA LYS A 88 6.45 9.18 -13.29
C LYS A 88 5.94 7.76 -13.04
N VAL A 89 5.56 7.03 -14.10
CA VAL A 89 5.12 5.62 -13.97
C VAL A 89 6.24 4.74 -13.38
N ARG A 90 7.48 4.89 -13.88
CA ARG A 90 8.63 4.16 -13.33
C ARG A 90 8.87 4.47 -11.86
N LEU A 91 8.76 5.74 -11.46
CA LEU A 91 8.93 6.16 -10.08
C LEU A 91 7.85 5.53 -9.18
N THR A 92 6.58 5.60 -9.58
CA THR A 92 5.48 4.99 -8.82
C THR A 92 5.71 3.48 -8.66
N ASN A 93 6.03 2.78 -9.73
CA ASN A 93 6.30 1.34 -9.69
C ASN A 93 7.50 1.00 -8.78
N ALA A 94 8.54 1.83 -8.79
CA ALA A 94 9.71 1.65 -7.92
C ALA A 94 9.35 1.86 -6.44
N LEU A 95 8.55 2.88 -6.13
CA LEU A 95 8.06 3.14 -4.78
C LEU A 95 7.16 2.00 -4.28
N GLU A 96 6.26 1.50 -5.12
CA GLU A 96 5.43 0.33 -4.82
C GLU A 96 6.27 -0.93 -4.59
N ALA A 97 7.37 -1.09 -5.33
CA ALA A 97 8.28 -2.20 -5.13
C ALA A 97 9.00 -2.14 -3.77
N VAL A 98 9.37 -0.94 -3.30
CA VAL A 98 9.92 -0.74 -1.95
C VAL A 98 8.87 -1.09 -0.90
N ASP A 99 7.66 -0.55 -1.02
CA ASP A 99 6.55 -0.82 -0.08
C ASP A 99 6.23 -2.33 -0.01
N ALA A 100 6.13 -2.99 -1.17
CA ALA A 100 5.91 -4.43 -1.24
C ALA A 100 7.05 -5.24 -0.63
N ALA A 101 8.30 -4.77 -0.71
CA ALA A 101 9.44 -5.42 -0.07
C ALA A 101 9.36 -5.30 1.46
N VAL A 102 9.05 -4.11 1.98
CA VAL A 102 8.85 -3.86 3.42
C VAL A 102 7.69 -4.70 3.96
N ASN A 103 6.54 -4.67 3.29
CA ASN A 103 5.36 -5.43 3.70
C ASN A 103 5.59 -6.95 3.68
N ARG A 104 6.37 -7.46 2.71
CA ARG A 104 6.75 -8.87 2.68
C ARG A 104 7.64 -9.26 3.86
N ALA A 105 8.63 -8.42 4.20
CA ALA A 105 9.49 -8.66 5.36
C ALA A 105 8.69 -8.64 6.66
N GLU A 106 7.73 -7.73 6.78
CA GLU A 106 6.79 -7.67 7.90
C GLU A 106 5.91 -8.93 7.99
N ASP A 107 5.39 -9.41 6.86
CA ASP A 107 4.57 -10.63 6.78
C ASP A 107 5.36 -11.89 7.19
N ASN A 108 6.67 -11.91 6.98
CA ASN A 108 7.56 -13.01 7.35
C ASN A 108 7.89 -13.04 8.85
N ARG A 109 7.64 -11.95 9.59
CA ARG A 109 7.91 -11.90 11.03
C ARG A 109 7.15 -13.01 11.77
N MET A 110 7.88 -13.75 12.60
CA MET A 110 7.31 -14.81 13.43
C MET A 110 6.64 -14.25 14.68
N ILE A 111 5.44 -14.77 14.98
CA ILE A 111 4.72 -14.50 16.22
C ILE A 111 4.34 -15.84 16.86
N CYS A 112 4.68 -15.99 18.14
CA CYS A 112 4.30 -17.15 18.94
C CYS A 112 3.25 -16.75 19.96
N GLU A 113 2.08 -17.39 19.90
CA GLU A 113 0.98 -17.19 20.85
C GLU A 113 0.69 -18.47 21.63
N ILE A 114 0.21 -18.31 22.86
CA ILE A 114 -0.27 -19.42 23.68
C ILE A 114 -1.77 -19.54 23.44
N VAL A 115 -2.21 -20.66 22.86
CA VAL A 115 -3.60 -20.91 22.50
C VAL A 115 -4.15 -22.11 23.25
N LYS A 116 -5.45 -22.11 23.54
CA LYS A 116 -6.15 -23.29 24.06
C LYS A 116 -6.47 -24.25 22.93
N ARG A 117 -6.20 -25.53 23.13
CA ARG A 117 -6.61 -26.55 22.15
C ARG A 117 -8.11 -26.75 22.23
N THR A 118 -8.82 -26.71 21.10
CA THR A 118 -10.26 -26.97 21.05
C THR A 118 -10.58 -28.32 21.70
N GLY A 119 -11.54 -28.34 22.63
CA GLY A 119 -11.92 -29.54 23.39
C GLY A 119 -10.94 -29.94 24.51
N SER A 120 -10.00 -29.07 24.90
CA SER A 120 -9.06 -29.32 26.01
C SER A 120 -8.72 -28.03 26.78
N ASN A 121 -8.57 -28.12 28.09
CA ASN A 121 -8.10 -27.00 28.90
C ASN A 121 -6.57 -26.78 28.85
N ARG A 122 -5.82 -27.68 28.19
CA ARG A 122 -4.37 -27.53 28.03
C ARG A 122 -4.04 -26.40 27.04
N SER A 123 -3.09 -25.56 27.41
CA SER A 123 -2.54 -24.52 26.54
C SER A 123 -1.35 -25.06 25.76
N GLU A 124 -1.26 -24.71 24.47
CA GLU A 124 -0.15 -25.07 23.59
C GLU A 124 0.44 -23.79 22.97
N ARG A 125 1.75 -23.79 22.72
CA ARG A 125 2.42 -22.66 22.06
C ARG A 125 2.37 -22.88 20.55
N LYS A 126 1.76 -21.96 19.82
CA LYS A 126 1.67 -21.99 18.36
C LYS A 126 2.41 -20.79 17.79
N CYS A 127 3.39 -21.07 16.94
CA CYS A 127 4.14 -20.05 16.21
C CYS A 127 3.67 -20.03 14.76
N MET A 128 3.47 -18.83 14.20
CA MET A 128 3.12 -18.61 12.80
C MET A 128 3.65 -17.25 12.35
N THR A 129 3.76 -17.03 11.04
CA THR A 129 4.13 -15.70 10.53
C THR A 129 2.94 -14.72 10.63
N VAL A 130 3.23 -13.41 10.64
CA VAL A 130 2.19 -12.37 10.55
C VAL A 130 1.29 -12.58 9.33
N GLY A 131 1.89 -12.89 8.18
CA GLY A 131 1.16 -13.17 6.94
C GLY A 131 0.26 -14.41 7.04
N GLN A 132 0.74 -15.48 7.68
CA GLN A 132 -0.08 -16.67 7.95
C GLN A 132 -1.27 -16.36 8.86
N ARG A 133 -1.06 -15.54 9.90
CA ARG A 133 -2.13 -15.11 10.80
C ARG A 133 -3.19 -14.29 10.07
N ARG A 134 -2.78 -13.36 9.20
CA ARG A 134 -3.69 -12.55 8.37
C ARG A 134 -4.54 -13.44 7.47
N GLN A 135 -3.92 -14.36 6.73
CA GLN A 135 -4.62 -15.31 5.87
C GLN A 135 -5.59 -16.21 6.65
N MET A 136 -5.22 -16.65 7.85
CA MET A 136 -6.09 -17.45 8.70
C MET A 136 -7.36 -16.68 9.10
N ARG A 137 -7.22 -15.38 9.43
CA ARG A 137 -8.36 -14.50 9.74
C ARG A 137 -9.28 -14.32 8.52
N GLU A 138 -8.71 -13.96 7.36
CA GLU A 138 -9.47 -13.78 6.12
C GLU A 138 -10.24 -15.05 5.70
N ARG A 139 -9.63 -16.23 5.89
CA ARG A 139 -10.28 -17.53 5.66
C ARG A 139 -11.44 -17.81 6.63
N MET A 140 -11.41 -17.29 7.84
CA MET A 140 -12.52 -17.42 8.79
C MET A 140 -13.65 -16.45 8.44
N GLU A 141 -13.32 -15.20 8.12
CA GLU A 141 -14.26 -14.17 7.70
C GLU A 141 -15.02 -14.58 6.44
N SER A 142 -14.32 -15.07 5.42
CA SER A 142 -14.94 -15.59 4.18
C SER A 142 -15.86 -16.81 4.40
N ARG A 143 -15.71 -17.52 5.53
CA ARG A 143 -16.59 -18.63 5.93
C ARG A 143 -17.72 -18.17 6.86
N GLY A 144 -17.90 -16.87 7.06
CA GLY A 144 -18.93 -16.31 7.95
C GLY A 144 -18.65 -16.55 9.44
N ILE A 145 -17.44 -16.99 9.80
CA ILE A 145 -17.04 -17.20 11.18
C ILE A 145 -16.49 -15.86 11.68
N SER A 146 -17.35 -15.05 12.28
CA SER A 146 -16.93 -13.84 13.00
C SER A 146 -16.06 -14.24 14.17
N THR A 147 -14.76 -13.96 14.10
CA THR A 147 -13.89 -13.98 15.27
C THR A 147 -14.07 -12.67 16.03
N SER A 148 -15.28 -12.35 16.48
CA SER A 148 -15.49 -11.23 17.40
C SER A 148 -14.82 -11.59 18.72
N ARG A 149 -13.80 -10.84 19.10
CA ARG A 149 -13.25 -10.83 20.44
C ARG A 149 -13.84 -9.66 21.20
#